data_AF-A0A8B8F4A6-F1
#
_entry.id   AF-A0A8B8F4A6-F1
#
_cell.length_a   1.000
_cell.length_b   1.000
_cell.length_c   1.000
_cell.angle_alpha   90.00
_cell.angle_beta   90.00
_cell.angle_gamma   90.00
#
_symmetry.space_group_name_H-M   'P 1'
#
loop_
_entity.id
_entity.type
_entity.pdbx_description
1 polymer ?
#
loop_
_entity_poly.entity_id
_entity_poly.type
_entity_poly.pdbx_seq_one_letter_code
_entity_poly.pdbx_strand_id
1 'polypeptide(L)'
;MNKRRDLSVEEKLDVLKKYDELPKTSQRQAACKLNVSQSLLGRMLKSRQEIENASLENVNSNRERKRVGKEEVEEALKQWFTKVRQKDVRVTGPLLRQKAEDLAKKIGKDNFVATEGWFHRWKKRENISFVKPHGEQGEANHVAARLWIHSEWPSLIAKHPPSCVFNADETGLYFRALPEHTYAFKNEKTRGTKTSKERLTILCCASMDGEKRKLLVIGKSKNPRCFKGVKNLPVDYTANSNAWMIKEIFTEWLIKWDNELHHDVLLLVDNCTAHVVTVKCT
;
A
#
# COMPACT_ATOMS: atom_id res chain seq x y z
N MET A 1 -14.35 30.73 28.17
CA MET A 1 -15.30 29.59 28.02
C MET A 1 -14.51 28.36 27.63
N ASN A 2 -14.47 27.32 28.47
CA ASN A 2 -13.83 26.05 28.09
C ASN A 2 -14.64 25.41 26.96
N LYS A 3 -14.02 25.27 25.78
CA LYS A 3 -14.62 24.62 24.61
C LYS A 3 -14.90 23.17 25.01
N ARG A 4 -16.16 22.72 24.93
CA ARG A 4 -16.50 21.31 25.15
C ARG A 4 -15.80 20.48 24.07
N ARG A 5 -14.71 19.79 24.44
CA ARG A 5 -13.99 18.83 23.59
C ARG A 5 -14.50 17.43 23.91
N ASP A 6 -14.99 16.73 22.90
CA ASP A 6 -15.32 15.31 23.02
C ASP A 6 -14.05 14.49 22.75
N LEU A 7 -13.79 13.48 23.58
CA LEU A 7 -12.64 12.60 23.39
C LEU A 7 -12.94 11.56 22.29
N SER A 8 -11.92 11.24 21.48
CA SER A 8 -11.95 10.13 20.52
C SER A 8 -12.00 8.76 21.22
N VAL A 9 -12.23 7.68 20.48
CA VAL A 9 -12.18 6.32 21.06
C VAL A 9 -10.76 6.00 21.55
N GLU A 10 -9.76 6.42 20.79
CA GLU A 10 -8.34 6.25 21.15
C GLU A 10 -7.97 7.02 22.42
N GLU A 11 -8.36 8.29 22.52
CA GLU A 11 -8.12 9.10 23.72
C GLU A 11 -8.82 8.51 24.96
N LYS A 12 -10.02 7.96 24.79
CA LYS A 12 -10.75 7.30 25.88
C LYS A 12 -10.02 6.03 26.35
N LEU A 13 -9.50 5.22 25.44
CA LEU A 13 -8.71 4.03 25.78
C LEU A 13 -7.42 4.37 26.50
N ASP A 14 -6.70 5.39 26.03
CA ASP A 14 -5.48 5.86 26.69
C ASP A 14 -5.76 6.28 28.14
N VAL A 15 -6.86 7.01 28.37
CA VAL A 15 -7.29 7.39 29.72
C VAL A 15 -7.67 6.18 30.57
N LEU A 16 -8.33 5.16 30.00
CA LEU A 16 -8.68 3.93 30.72
C LEU A 16 -7.46 3.08 31.08
N LYS A 17 -6.48 2.95 30.18
CA LYS A 17 -5.21 2.27 30.46
C LYS A 17 -4.43 2.96 31.57
N LYS A 18 -4.29 4.28 31.47
CA LYS A 18 -3.65 5.09 32.52
C LYS A 18 -4.40 5.02 33.84
N TYR A 19 -5.72 4.84 33.82
CA TYR A 19 -6.50 4.63 35.03
C TYR A 19 -6.18 3.30 35.71
N ASP A 20 -5.97 2.23 34.95
CA ASP A 20 -5.64 0.90 35.50
C ASP A 20 -4.23 0.84 36.09
N GLU A 21 -3.30 1.63 35.55
CA GLU A 21 -1.93 1.77 36.06
C GLU A 21 -1.86 2.56 37.38
N LEU A 22 -2.93 3.30 37.73
CA LEU A 22 -2.96 4.08 38.97
C LEU A 22 -3.20 3.18 40.19
N PRO A 23 -2.57 3.50 41.34
CA PRO A 23 -2.91 2.84 42.59
C PRO A 23 -4.38 3.07 42.94
N LYS A 24 -4.99 2.09 43.63
CA LYS A 24 -6.38 2.16 44.08
C LYS A 24 -6.63 3.46 44.85
N THR A 25 -7.30 4.40 44.20
CA THR A 25 -7.58 5.74 44.69
C THR A 25 -9.00 6.13 44.33
N SER A 26 -9.53 7.16 45.01
CA SER A 26 -10.88 7.64 44.70
C SER A 26 -10.97 8.13 43.25
N GLN A 27 -12.14 7.96 42.60
CA GLN A 27 -12.36 8.44 41.23
C GLN A 27 -12.06 9.93 41.06
N ARG A 28 -12.27 10.74 42.11
CA ARG A 28 -11.93 12.17 42.10
C ARG A 28 -10.43 12.40 42.02
N GLN A 29 -9.64 11.67 42.80
CA GLN A 29 -8.17 11.77 42.75
C GLN A 29 -7.61 11.23 41.44
N ALA A 30 -8.15 10.12 40.94
CA ALA A 30 -7.76 9.56 39.65
C ALA A 30 -8.08 10.53 38.50
N ALA A 31 -9.26 11.16 38.49
CA ALA A 31 -9.63 12.16 37.50
C ALA A 31 -8.69 13.37 37.50
N CYS A 32 -8.29 13.87 38.68
CA CYS A 32 -7.28 14.93 38.78
C CYS A 32 -5.92 14.51 38.20
N LYS A 33 -5.45 13.28 38.50
CA LYS A 33 -4.18 12.76 37.98
C LYS A 33 -4.19 12.56 36.46
N LEU A 34 -5.34 12.17 35.91
CA LEU A 34 -5.55 11.94 34.48
C LEU A 34 -5.94 13.22 33.72
N ASN A 35 -6.02 14.37 34.39
CA ASN A 35 -6.43 15.66 33.84
C ASN A 35 -7.79 15.61 33.10
N VAL A 36 -8.75 14.85 33.63
CA VAL A 36 -10.12 14.74 33.12
C VAL A 36 -11.13 15.10 34.21
N SER A 37 -12.35 15.49 33.83
CA SER A 37 -13.39 15.70 34.85
C SER A 37 -13.83 14.36 35.46
N GLN A 38 -14.17 14.37 36.75
CA GLN A 38 -14.65 13.16 37.44
C GLN A 38 -15.93 12.59 36.79
N SER A 39 -16.80 13.47 36.26
CA SER A 39 -18.00 13.07 35.52
C SER A 39 -17.70 12.40 34.19
N LEU A 40 -16.61 12.80 33.51
CA LEU A 40 -16.16 12.18 32.26
C LEU A 40 -15.55 10.81 32.55
N LEU A 41 -14.69 10.71 33.57
CA LEU A 41 -14.10 9.44 34.00
C LEU A 41 -15.16 8.42 34.41
N GLY A 42 -16.15 8.84 35.21
CA GLY A 42 -17.26 7.97 35.61
C GLY A 42 -18.07 7.46 34.41
N ARG A 43 -18.28 8.30 33.39
CA ARG A 43 -18.97 7.89 32.16
C ARG A 43 -18.15 6.91 31.33
N MET A 44 -16.84 7.12 31.20
CA MET A 44 -15.94 6.21 30.49
C MET A 44 -15.87 4.85 31.17
N LEU A 45 -15.76 4.82 32.51
CA LEU A 45 -15.78 3.57 33.27
C LEU A 45 -17.10 2.81 33.11
N LYS A 46 -18.24 3.51 33.11
CA LYS A 46 -19.57 2.90 32.89
C LYS A 46 -19.74 2.33 31.48
N SER A 47 -19.10 2.92 30.47
CA SER A 47 -19.17 2.50 29.05
C SER A 47 -17.89 1.79 28.58
N ARG A 48 -17.08 1.28 29.52
CA ARG A 48 -15.75 0.74 29.25
C ARG A 48 -15.75 -0.38 28.22
N GLN A 49 -16.62 -1.37 28.39
CA GLN A 49 -16.73 -2.50 27.47
C GLN A 49 -17.10 -2.06 26.05
N GLU A 50 -17.96 -1.05 25.92
CA GLU A 50 -18.34 -0.51 24.60
C GLU A 50 -17.18 0.20 23.92
N ILE A 51 -16.36 0.93 24.68
CA ILE A 51 -15.17 1.63 24.19
C ILE A 51 -14.09 0.63 23.76
N GLU A 52 -13.85 -0.41 24.56
CA GLU A 52 -12.89 -1.48 24.26
C GLU A 52 -13.31 -2.28 23.01
N ASN A 53 -14.58 -2.69 22.92
CA ASN A 53 -15.09 -3.39 21.73
C ASN A 53 -15.00 -2.52 20.46
N ALA A 54 -15.33 -1.23 20.57
CA ALA A 54 -15.22 -0.30 19.44
C ALA A 54 -13.78 -0.08 18.95
N SER A 55 -12.78 -0.39 19.77
CA SER A 55 -11.36 -0.32 19.39
C SER A 55 -10.85 -1.58 18.68
N LEU A 56 -11.48 -2.72 18.95
CA LEU A 56 -11.14 -4.01 18.36
C LEU A 56 -11.83 -4.20 17.00
N GLU A 57 -12.99 -3.59 16.81
CA GLU A 57 -13.66 -3.54 15.52
C GLU A 57 -12.97 -2.55 14.57
N ASN A 58 -13.15 -2.72 13.25
CA ASN A 58 -12.66 -1.79 12.21
C ASN A 58 -13.45 -0.45 12.19
N VAL A 59 -13.66 0.14 13.36
CA VAL A 59 -14.32 1.43 13.56
C VAL A 59 -13.24 2.49 13.63
N ASN A 60 -13.52 3.66 13.06
CA ASN A 60 -12.59 4.79 13.10
C ASN A 60 -12.27 5.23 14.55
N SER A 61 -11.02 5.04 14.98
CA SER A 61 -10.52 5.40 16.32
C SER A 61 -10.62 6.90 16.63
N ASN A 62 -10.63 7.75 15.60
CA ASN A 62 -10.82 9.20 15.71
C ASN A 62 -12.30 9.62 15.85
N ARG A 63 -13.22 8.66 16.04
CA ARG A 63 -14.64 8.95 16.18
C ARG A 63 -14.96 9.58 17.55
N GLU A 64 -15.46 10.81 17.52
CA GLU A 64 -15.84 11.55 18.74
C GLU A 64 -17.27 11.25 19.23
N ARG A 65 -18.23 10.99 18.31
CA ARG A 65 -19.64 10.69 18.64
C ARG A 65 -20.26 9.58 17.81
N LYS A 66 -21.14 8.78 18.43
CA LYS A 66 -22.11 7.91 17.76
C LYS A 66 -23.40 8.71 17.53
N ARG A 67 -23.86 8.81 16.28
CA ARG A 67 -25.14 9.45 15.93
C ARG A 67 -26.13 8.35 15.58
N VAL A 68 -27.26 8.33 16.29
CA VAL A 68 -28.33 7.34 16.12
C VAL A 68 -29.27 7.78 14.99
N GLY A 69 -29.78 6.84 14.20
CA GLY A 69 -30.89 7.08 13.26
C GLY A 69 -30.80 6.38 11.90
N LYS A 70 -29.61 5.91 11.50
CA LYS A 70 -29.42 5.20 10.21
C LYS A 70 -28.64 3.89 10.34
N GLU A 71 -28.53 3.36 11.56
CA GLU A 71 -27.62 2.25 11.90
C GLU A 71 -27.97 0.95 11.16
N GLU A 72 -29.26 0.62 11.00
CA GLU A 72 -29.68 -0.61 10.30
C GLU A 72 -29.22 -0.69 8.84
N VAL A 73 -29.32 0.41 8.09
CA VAL A 73 -28.87 0.45 6.68
C VAL A 73 -27.36 0.39 6.60
N GLU A 74 -26.68 1.08 7.52
CA GLU A 74 -25.21 1.10 7.60
C GLU A 74 -24.63 -0.27 7.95
N GLU A 75 -25.26 -0.98 8.89
CA GLU A 75 -24.88 -2.32 9.31
C GLU A 75 -25.15 -3.36 8.21
N ALA A 76 -26.33 -3.31 7.58
CA ALA A 76 -26.64 -4.18 6.44
C ALA A 76 -25.65 -3.97 5.28
N LEU A 77 -25.29 -2.71 5.00
CA LEU A 77 -24.32 -2.39 3.96
C LEU A 77 -22.92 -2.88 4.32
N LYS A 78 -22.50 -2.74 5.58
CA LYS A 78 -21.22 -3.26 6.08
C LYS A 78 -21.14 -4.77 5.93
N GLN A 79 -22.16 -5.50 6.37
CA GLN A 79 -22.20 -6.96 6.25
C GLN A 79 -22.16 -7.43 4.79
N TRP A 80 -22.91 -6.75 3.91
CA TRP A 80 -22.85 -7.03 2.48
C TRP A 80 -21.46 -6.75 1.91
N PHE A 81 -20.86 -5.60 2.23
CA PHE A 81 -19.54 -5.22 1.77
C PHE A 81 -18.47 -6.23 2.20
N THR A 82 -18.48 -6.66 3.47
CA THR A 82 -17.55 -7.67 3.99
C THR A 82 -17.68 -8.99 3.22
N LYS A 83 -18.90 -9.49 2.97
CA LYS A 83 -19.13 -10.73 2.21
C LYS A 83 -18.65 -10.64 0.76
N VAL A 84 -18.81 -9.48 0.13
CA VAL A 84 -18.37 -9.26 -1.26
C VAL A 84 -16.85 -9.15 -1.34
N ARG A 85 -16.22 -8.49 -0.36
CA ARG A 85 -14.75 -8.38 -0.28
C ARG A 85 -14.06 -9.70 0.06
N GLN A 86 -14.70 -10.60 0.83
CA GLN A 86 -14.22 -11.97 1.04
C GLN A 86 -14.12 -12.80 -0.25
N LYS A 87 -14.85 -12.40 -1.31
CA LYS A 87 -14.78 -13.02 -2.64
C LYS A 87 -13.90 -12.24 -3.62
N ASP A 88 -13.11 -11.28 -3.11
CA ASP A 88 -12.24 -10.38 -3.87
C ASP A 88 -12.90 -9.58 -5.00
N VAL A 89 -14.22 -9.45 -4.97
CA VAL A 89 -14.95 -8.68 -5.97
C VAL A 89 -14.64 -7.19 -5.81
N ARG A 90 -14.38 -6.52 -6.94
CA ARG A 90 -14.16 -5.07 -6.99
C ARG A 90 -15.48 -4.34 -6.79
N VAL A 91 -15.52 -3.43 -5.82
CA VAL A 91 -16.71 -2.65 -5.48
C VAL A 91 -16.42 -1.17 -5.66
N THR A 92 -17.28 -0.47 -6.41
CA THR A 92 -17.14 0.97 -6.67
C THR A 92 -18.04 1.79 -5.75
N GLY A 93 -17.75 3.09 -5.63
CA GLY A 93 -18.57 4.03 -4.85
C GLY A 93 -20.03 4.09 -5.29
N PRO A 94 -20.34 4.23 -6.58
CA PRO A 94 -21.72 4.20 -7.08
C PRO A 94 -22.44 2.89 -6.76
N LEU A 95 -21.76 1.75 -6.88
CA LEU A 95 -22.34 0.44 -6.56
C LEU A 95 -22.71 0.33 -5.08
N LEU A 96 -21.85 0.82 -4.17
CA LEU A 96 -22.15 0.87 -2.73
C LEU A 96 -23.35 1.77 -2.42
N ARG A 97 -23.45 2.93 -3.07
CA ARG A 97 -24.57 3.87 -2.88
C ARG A 97 -25.89 3.25 -3.33
N GLN A 98 -25.92 2.67 -4.54
CA GLN A 98 -27.09 1.95 -5.04
C GLN A 98 -27.47 0.79 -4.11
N LYS A 99 -26.48 0.02 -3.66
CA LYS A 99 -26.73 -1.09 -2.75
C LYS A 99 -27.30 -0.65 -1.40
N ALA A 100 -26.85 0.49 -0.89
CA ALA A 100 -27.39 1.08 0.34
C ALA A 100 -28.88 1.41 0.20
N GLU A 101 -29.29 1.96 -0.94
CA GLU A 101 -30.69 2.28 -1.23
C GLU A 101 -31.54 1.02 -1.40
N ASP A 102 -31.03 0.00 -2.08
CA ASP A 102 -31.70 -1.30 -2.20
C ASP A 102 -31.91 -1.97 -0.84
N LEU A 103 -30.90 -1.92 0.03
CA LEU A 103 -30.98 -2.44 1.39
C LEU A 103 -31.97 -1.64 2.23
N ALA A 104 -31.99 -0.31 2.07
CA ALA A 104 -32.93 0.54 2.78
C ALA A 104 -34.39 0.23 2.41
N LYS A 105 -34.69 0.03 1.12
CA LYS A 105 -36.02 -0.42 0.66
C LYS A 105 -36.42 -1.75 1.29
N LYS A 106 -35.49 -2.72 1.34
CA LYS A 106 -35.75 -4.03 1.98
C LYS A 106 -36.02 -3.95 3.47
N ILE A 107 -35.49 -2.93 4.14
CA ILE A 107 -35.69 -2.68 5.58
C ILE A 107 -36.94 -1.79 5.83
N GLY A 108 -37.66 -1.38 4.78
CA GLY A 108 -38.84 -0.51 4.89
C GLY A 108 -38.51 0.98 5.05
N LYS A 109 -37.30 1.40 4.64
CA LYS A 109 -36.83 2.79 4.66
C LYS A 109 -36.80 3.37 3.25
N ASP A 110 -37.97 3.43 2.60
CA ASP A 110 -38.08 3.81 1.18
C ASP A 110 -37.65 5.25 0.88
N ASN A 111 -37.72 6.14 1.87
CA ASN A 111 -37.28 7.54 1.76
C ASN A 111 -35.76 7.72 1.96
N PHE A 112 -35.01 6.65 2.16
CA PHE A 112 -33.57 6.73 2.33
C PHE A 112 -32.88 7.01 0.99
N VAL A 113 -32.10 8.08 0.95
CA VAL A 113 -31.21 8.42 -0.16
C VAL A 113 -29.76 8.32 0.31
N ALA A 114 -28.94 7.57 -0.43
CA ALA A 114 -27.51 7.46 -0.18
C ALA A 114 -26.80 8.70 -0.74
N THR A 115 -27.00 9.86 -0.11
CA THR A 115 -26.34 11.11 -0.53
C THR A 115 -24.82 11.00 -0.45
N GLU A 116 -24.10 11.75 -1.27
CA GLU A 116 -22.63 11.81 -1.22
C GLU A 116 -22.10 12.11 0.19
N GLY A 117 -22.74 13.06 0.89
CA GLY A 117 -22.36 13.41 2.26
C GLY A 117 -22.66 12.30 3.28
N TRP A 118 -23.70 11.49 3.09
CA TRP A 118 -23.92 10.30 3.92
C TRP A 118 -22.86 9.22 3.62
N PHE A 119 -22.65 8.92 2.34
CA PHE A 119 -21.72 7.88 1.90
C PHE A 119 -20.27 8.17 2.31
N HIS A 120 -19.81 9.41 2.14
CA HIS A 120 -18.49 9.85 2.60
C HIS A 120 -18.31 9.65 4.12
N ARG A 121 -19.32 10.02 4.92
CA ARG A 121 -19.27 9.85 6.38
C ARG A 121 -19.36 8.39 6.80
N TRP A 122 -20.13 7.56 6.11
CA TRP A 122 -20.20 6.12 6.36
C TRP A 122 -18.85 5.44 6.09
N LYS A 123 -18.24 5.68 4.92
CA LYS A 123 -16.88 5.18 4.62
C LYS A 123 -15.87 5.60 5.68
N LYS A 124 -15.91 6.86 6.12
CA LYS A 124 -15.02 7.36 7.17
C LYS A 124 -15.25 6.67 8.51
N ARG A 125 -16.48 6.27 8.87
CA ARG A 125 -16.79 5.55 10.11
C ARG A 125 -16.31 4.10 10.08
N GLU A 126 -16.52 3.42 8.95
CA GLU A 126 -16.13 2.02 8.72
C GLU A 126 -14.68 1.86 8.23
N ASN A 127 -13.91 2.95 8.23
CA ASN A 127 -12.52 2.98 7.79
C ASN A 127 -12.29 2.43 6.36
N ILE A 128 -13.23 2.70 5.45
CA ILE A 128 -13.18 2.23 4.06
C ILE A 128 -12.47 3.27 3.20
N SER A 129 -11.31 2.89 2.65
CA SER A 129 -10.55 3.66 1.68
C SER A 129 -10.73 3.12 0.26
N PHE A 130 -10.58 3.99 -0.75
CA PHE A 130 -10.56 3.57 -2.14
C PHE A 130 -9.11 3.39 -2.57
N VAL A 131 -8.69 2.14 -2.74
CA VAL A 131 -7.32 1.76 -3.05
C VAL A 131 -7.27 1.18 -4.45
N LYS A 132 -6.26 1.54 -5.25
CA LYS A 132 -5.94 0.86 -6.50
C LYS A 132 -5.12 -0.38 -6.16
N PRO A 133 -5.64 -1.60 -6.30
CA PRO A 133 -4.82 -2.80 -6.13
C PRO A 133 -3.71 -2.79 -7.21
N HIS A 134 -2.46 -2.99 -6.79
CA HIS A 134 -1.31 -3.02 -7.68
C HIS A 134 -0.89 -4.48 -7.95
N GLY A 135 -0.77 -4.85 -9.23
CA GLY A 135 -0.05 -6.03 -9.71
C GLY A 135 -0.67 -7.41 -9.48
N GLU A 136 0.17 -8.42 -9.67
CA GLU A 136 -0.04 -9.87 -9.52
C GLU A 136 0.02 -10.34 -8.05
N GLN A 137 -0.13 -9.44 -7.06
CA GLN A 137 -0.06 -9.78 -5.64
C GLN A 137 -1.00 -10.91 -5.21
N GLY A 138 -2.11 -11.11 -5.94
CA GLY A 138 -3.06 -12.21 -5.71
C GLY A 138 -2.59 -13.58 -6.21
N GLU A 139 -1.61 -13.64 -7.13
CA GLU A 139 -1.09 -14.87 -7.73
C GLU A 139 0.19 -15.38 -7.03
N ALA A 140 0.85 -14.52 -6.23
CA ALA A 140 2.03 -14.89 -5.48
C ALA A 140 1.71 -15.89 -4.35
N ASN A 141 2.48 -16.99 -4.27
CA ASN A 141 2.36 -17.96 -3.19
C ASN A 141 3.05 -17.44 -1.91
N HIS A 142 2.35 -16.57 -1.19
CA HIS A 142 2.83 -15.97 0.06
C HIS A 142 3.23 -17.00 1.13
N VAL A 143 2.61 -18.19 1.12
CA VAL A 143 2.94 -19.26 2.06
C VAL A 143 4.31 -19.86 1.72
N ALA A 144 4.54 -20.21 0.46
CA ALA A 144 5.83 -20.73 0.02
C ALA A 144 6.96 -19.71 0.21
N ALA A 145 6.72 -18.44 -0.11
CA ALA A 145 7.70 -17.37 0.12
C ALA A 145 8.05 -17.22 1.61
N ARG A 146 7.06 -17.20 2.51
CA ARG A 146 7.31 -17.14 3.95
C ARG A 146 8.08 -18.35 4.46
N LEU A 147 7.71 -19.56 4.02
CA LEU A 147 8.42 -20.78 4.41
C LEU A 147 9.88 -20.72 3.97
N TRP A 148 10.15 -20.32 2.72
CA TRP A 148 11.51 -20.18 2.19
C TRP A 148 12.35 -19.14 2.94
N ILE A 149 11.75 -17.99 3.29
CA ILE A 149 12.41 -16.95 4.11
C ILE A 149 12.77 -17.49 5.50
N HIS A 150 12.00 -18.42 6.06
CA HIS A 150 12.28 -19.01 7.36
C HIS A 150 13.24 -20.21 7.30
N SER A 151 13.17 -21.05 6.27
CA SER A 151 13.95 -22.28 6.17
C SER A 151 15.27 -22.11 5.41
N GLU A 152 15.23 -21.52 4.21
CA GLU A 152 16.38 -21.49 3.30
C GLU A 152 17.21 -20.23 3.46
N TRP A 153 16.53 -19.07 3.51
CA TRP A 153 17.19 -17.76 3.49
C TRP A 153 18.28 -17.56 4.55
N PRO A 154 18.09 -17.94 5.84
CA PRO A 154 19.13 -17.78 6.85
C PRO A 154 20.42 -18.54 6.53
N SER A 155 20.30 -19.73 5.92
CA SER A 155 21.46 -20.55 5.55
C SER A 155 22.24 -19.99 4.36
N LEU A 156 21.55 -19.30 3.44
CA LEU A 156 22.15 -18.66 2.27
C LEU A 156 22.94 -17.41 2.69
N ILE A 157 22.33 -16.53 3.48
CA ILE A 157 23.01 -15.31 3.93
C ILE A 157 24.10 -15.55 4.96
N ALA A 158 24.06 -16.66 5.72
CA ALA A 158 25.11 -16.96 6.70
C ALA A 158 26.51 -17.09 6.06
N LYS A 159 26.58 -17.36 4.76
CA LYS A 159 27.84 -17.51 4.01
C LYS A 159 28.39 -16.20 3.44
N HIS A 160 27.57 -15.14 3.41
CA HIS A 160 27.92 -13.87 2.78
C HIS A 160 27.64 -12.71 3.75
N PRO A 161 28.60 -11.79 3.99
CA PRO A 161 28.28 -10.59 4.74
C PRO A 161 27.23 -9.74 4.00
N PRO A 162 26.48 -8.86 4.68
CA PRO A 162 25.44 -8.04 4.05
C PRO A 162 25.93 -7.22 2.84
N SER A 163 27.19 -6.80 2.82
CA SER A 163 27.81 -6.11 1.69
C SER A 163 27.96 -6.97 0.43
N CYS A 164 27.89 -8.30 0.56
CA CYS A 164 28.00 -9.27 -0.52
C CYS A 164 26.64 -9.89 -0.91
N VAL A 165 25.54 -9.45 -0.30
CA VAL A 165 24.19 -9.91 -0.62
C VAL A 165 23.50 -8.82 -1.44
N PHE A 166 23.30 -9.07 -2.72
CA PHE A 166 22.73 -8.12 -3.66
C PHE A 166 21.34 -8.54 -4.13
N ASN A 167 20.51 -7.56 -4.44
CA ASN A 167 19.26 -7.75 -5.18
C ASN A 167 19.31 -6.91 -6.45
N ALA A 168 19.00 -7.55 -7.59
CA ALA A 168 18.85 -6.87 -8.86
C ALA A 168 17.42 -7.02 -9.40
N ASP A 169 16.85 -5.90 -9.82
CA ASP A 169 15.47 -5.83 -10.31
C ASP A 169 15.33 -4.74 -11.38
N GLU A 170 14.40 -4.94 -12.31
CA GLU A 170 14.13 -4.02 -13.41
C GLU A 170 12.92 -3.12 -13.16
N THR A 171 13.08 -1.86 -13.53
CA THR A 171 11.97 -0.91 -13.57
C THR A 171 11.78 -0.32 -14.96
N GLY A 172 10.52 -0.12 -15.35
CA GLY A 172 10.15 0.55 -16.59
C GLY A 172 9.97 2.06 -16.38
N LEU A 173 10.83 2.88 -16.99
CA LEU A 173 10.70 4.33 -17.00
C LEU A 173 9.95 4.81 -18.24
N TYR A 174 8.73 5.32 -18.04
CA TYR A 174 7.92 5.94 -19.09
C TYR A 174 8.11 7.46 -19.10
N PHE A 175 9.22 7.92 -19.67
CA PHE A 175 9.65 9.33 -19.63
C PHE A 175 8.77 10.29 -20.47
N ARG A 176 7.84 9.78 -21.28
CA ARG A 176 6.87 10.57 -22.06
C ARG A 176 5.41 10.25 -21.73
N ALA A 177 5.15 9.54 -20.64
CA ALA A 177 3.78 9.25 -20.22
C ALA A 177 3.05 10.55 -19.86
N LEU A 178 1.81 10.67 -20.35
CA LEU A 178 0.87 11.73 -19.96
C LEU A 178 -0.18 11.15 -19.00
N PRO A 179 -0.85 11.99 -18.19
CA PRO A 179 -1.95 11.55 -17.32
C PRO A 179 -3.05 10.81 -18.10
N GLU A 180 -3.59 9.73 -17.53
CA GLU A 180 -4.69 8.96 -18.12
C GLU A 180 -6.03 9.70 -18.09
N HIS A 181 -6.16 10.68 -17.19
CA HIS A 181 -7.38 11.45 -16.97
C HIS A 181 -7.08 12.94 -17.03
N THR A 182 -8.01 13.69 -17.59
CA THR A 182 -8.01 15.15 -17.59
C THR A 182 -9.39 15.66 -17.18
N TYR A 183 -9.45 16.86 -16.60
CA TYR A 183 -10.70 17.56 -16.44
C TYR A 183 -11.13 18.11 -17.81
N ALA A 184 -12.41 17.92 -18.15
CA ALA A 184 -13.01 18.39 -19.39
C ALA A 184 -14.36 19.03 -19.10
N PHE A 185 -14.75 20.04 -19.88
CA PHE A 185 -16.08 20.63 -19.74
C PHE A 185 -17.15 19.63 -20.21
N LYS A 186 -18.34 19.66 -19.60
CA LYS A 186 -19.42 18.69 -19.90
C LYS A 186 -19.83 18.63 -21.39
N ASN A 187 -19.67 19.73 -22.11
CA ASN A 187 -20.04 19.85 -23.52
C ASN A 187 -18.83 19.82 -24.47
N GLU A 188 -17.63 19.59 -23.93
CA GLU A 188 -16.41 19.50 -24.71
C GLU A 188 -16.23 18.09 -25.24
N LYS A 189 -16.14 17.96 -26.57
CA LYS A 189 -15.73 16.70 -27.20
C LYS A 189 -14.22 16.54 -27.03
N THR A 190 -13.79 15.94 -25.92
CA THR A 190 -12.39 15.56 -25.76
C THR A 190 -12.01 14.49 -26.77
N ARG A 191 -10.98 14.78 -27.57
CA ARG A 191 -10.37 13.79 -28.45
C ARG A 191 -9.32 13.04 -27.65
N GLY A 192 -9.45 11.73 -27.55
CA GLY A 192 -8.42 10.89 -26.93
C GLY A 192 -7.11 10.99 -27.71
N THR A 193 -6.04 11.46 -27.07
CA THR A 193 -4.69 11.40 -27.63
C THR A 193 -4.05 10.07 -27.30
N LYS A 194 -3.42 9.41 -28.27
CA LYS A 194 -2.65 8.18 -28.04
C LYS A 194 -1.53 8.49 -27.04
N THR A 195 -1.56 7.85 -25.87
CA THR A 195 -0.51 8.02 -24.86
C THR A 195 0.81 7.49 -25.41
N SER A 196 1.89 8.27 -25.27
CA SER A 196 3.23 7.79 -25.62
C SER A 196 3.63 6.70 -24.64
N LYS A 197 3.83 5.49 -25.16
CA LYS A 197 4.31 4.33 -24.41
C LYS A 197 5.83 4.14 -24.60
N GLU A 198 6.54 5.23 -24.86
CA GLU A 198 8.00 5.17 -24.89
C GLU A 198 8.52 4.83 -23.51
N ARG A 199 9.33 3.76 -23.46
CA ARG A 199 9.83 3.13 -22.24
C ARG A 199 11.33 2.94 -22.38
N LEU A 200 12.03 3.17 -21.28
CA LEU A 200 13.34 2.61 -21.00
C LEU A 200 13.18 1.54 -19.92
N THR A 201 13.97 0.48 -19.99
CA THR A 201 14.10 -0.45 -18.86
C THR A 201 15.41 -0.16 -18.16
N ILE A 202 15.36 -0.08 -16.83
CA ILE A 202 16.51 0.23 -15.99
C ILE A 202 16.68 -0.94 -15.04
N LEU A 203 17.82 -1.62 -15.13
CA LEU A 203 18.23 -2.61 -14.13
C LEU A 203 18.92 -1.85 -12.99
N CYS A 204 18.37 -2.01 -11.79
CA CYS A 204 18.93 -1.54 -10.55
C CYS A 204 19.53 -2.74 -9.82
N CYS A 205 20.71 -2.58 -9.23
CA CYS A 205 21.30 -3.60 -8.36
C CYS A 205 21.86 -2.91 -7.12
N ALA A 206 21.51 -3.43 -5.94
CA ALA A 206 21.99 -2.89 -4.67
C ALA A 206 22.25 -4.00 -3.66
N SER A 207 23.25 -3.80 -2.80
CA SER A 207 23.55 -4.69 -1.69
C SER A 207 22.59 -4.48 -0.52
N MET A 208 22.60 -5.42 0.43
CA MET A 208 21.79 -5.39 1.64
C MET A 208 22.21 -4.26 2.60
N ASP A 209 23.47 -3.79 2.55
CA ASP A 209 23.95 -2.63 3.31
C ASP A 209 23.76 -1.28 2.56
N GLY A 210 23.31 -1.32 1.30
CA GLY A 210 22.87 -0.14 0.55
C GLY A 210 23.85 0.40 -0.49
N GLU A 211 24.95 -0.30 -0.79
CA GLU A 211 25.78 -0.02 -1.96
C GLU A 211 24.95 -0.17 -3.24
N LYS A 212 25.06 0.78 -4.16
CA LYS A 212 24.30 0.79 -5.42
C LYS A 212 25.25 0.64 -6.59
N ARG A 213 25.00 -0.36 -7.42
CA ARG A 213 25.71 -0.57 -8.68
C ARG A 213 25.32 0.48 -9.70
N LYS A 214 26.20 0.67 -10.69
CA LYS A 214 25.92 1.51 -11.85
C LYS A 214 24.70 0.97 -12.60
N LEU A 215 23.76 1.85 -12.93
CA LEU A 215 22.53 1.47 -13.64
C LEU A 215 22.85 0.96 -15.04
N LEU A 216 22.16 -0.10 -15.45
CA LEU A 216 22.08 -0.54 -16.84
C LEU A 216 20.76 -0.08 -17.44
N VAL A 217 20.84 0.75 -18.48
CA VAL A 217 19.68 1.32 -19.18
C VAL A 217 19.54 0.65 -20.54
N ILE A 218 18.36 0.09 -20.80
CA ILE A 218 17.99 -0.57 -22.04
C ILE A 218 17.01 0.32 -22.79
N GLY A 219 17.44 0.84 -23.94
CA GLY A 219 16.58 1.59 -24.86
C GLY A 219 16.22 0.80 -26.11
N LYS A 220 15.46 1.44 -27.01
CA LYS A 220 15.07 0.82 -28.30
C LYS A 220 16.14 0.88 -29.38
N SER A 221 16.90 1.98 -29.42
CA SER A 221 17.87 2.25 -30.47
C SER A 221 19.27 2.12 -29.93
N LYS A 222 20.16 1.41 -30.62
CA LYS A 222 21.58 1.32 -30.25
C LYS A 222 22.24 2.69 -30.17
N ASN A 223 21.87 3.61 -31.06
CA ASN A 223 22.38 4.98 -31.13
C ASN A 223 21.20 5.96 -31.18
N PRO A 224 20.61 6.33 -30.03
CA PRO A 224 19.52 7.30 -30.01
C PRO A 224 20.04 8.68 -30.40
N ARG A 225 19.22 9.48 -31.11
CA ARG A 225 19.63 10.81 -31.62
C ARG A 225 20.09 11.76 -30.51
N CYS A 226 19.55 11.62 -29.30
CA CYS A 226 19.93 12.43 -28.14
C CYS A 226 21.36 12.16 -27.64
N PHE A 227 22.02 11.08 -28.08
CA PHE A 227 23.42 10.81 -27.74
C PHE A 227 24.40 11.51 -28.70
N LYS A 228 23.92 12.19 -29.74
CA LYS A 228 24.79 12.91 -30.66
C LYS A 228 25.57 14.00 -29.90
N GLY A 229 26.90 13.85 -29.86
CA GLY A 229 27.81 14.76 -29.15
C GLY A 229 28.05 14.41 -27.67
N VAL A 230 27.42 13.35 -27.15
CA VAL A 230 27.66 12.85 -25.79
C VAL A 230 28.84 11.89 -25.81
N LYS A 231 29.92 12.23 -25.10
CA LYS A 231 31.13 11.40 -25.04
C LYS A 231 31.04 10.29 -23.98
N ASN A 232 30.50 10.61 -22.81
CA ASN A 232 30.40 9.70 -21.68
C ASN A 232 28.99 9.74 -21.08
N LEU A 233 28.48 8.58 -20.67
CA LEU A 233 27.22 8.46 -19.94
C LEU A 233 27.50 8.01 -18.50
N PRO A 234 26.74 8.54 -17.52
CA PRO A 234 26.86 8.09 -16.12
C PRO A 234 26.29 6.69 -15.88
N VAL A 235 25.65 6.10 -16.90
CA VAL A 235 25.01 4.77 -16.87
C VAL A 235 25.63 3.89 -17.94
N ASP A 236 25.49 2.57 -17.77
CA ASP A 236 25.74 1.64 -18.87
C ASP A 236 24.49 1.62 -19.76
N TYR A 237 24.70 1.71 -21.07
CA TYR A 237 23.59 1.74 -22.04
C TYR A 237 23.70 0.59 -23.02
N THR A 238 22.57 -0.08 -23.24
CA THR A 238 22.42 -1.07 -24.30
C THR A 238 21.04 -0.90 -24.96
N ALA A 239 20.82 -1.61 -26.05
CA ALA A 239 19.59 -1.50 -26.81
C ALA A 239 19.01 -2.84 -27.21
N ASN A 240 17.69 -2.92 -27.09
CA ASN A 240 16.86 -4.00 -27.58
C ASN A 240 15.64 -3.38 -28.25
N SER A 241 15.18 -3.91 -29.38
CA SER A 241 14.04 -3.37 -30.16
C SER A 241 12.79 -3.07 -29.31
N ASN A 242 12.51 -3.92 -28.31
CA ASN A 242 11.38 -3.75 -27.41
C ASN A 242 11.72 -2.95 -26.12
N ALA A 243 12.99 -2.63 -25.90
CA ALA A 243 13.53 -2.03 -24.68
C ALA A 243 13.27 -2.86 -23.41
N TRP A 244 13.28 -4.18 -23.53
CA TRP A 244 13.16 -5.12 -22.40
C TRP A 244 14.49 -5.81 -22.13
N MET A 245 14.64 -6.30 -20.89
CA MET A 245 15.70 -7.23 -20.53
C MET A 245 15.55 -8.53 -21.34
N ILE A 246 16.67 -9.05 -21.83
CA ILE A 246 16.77 -10.36 -22.48
C ILE A 246 17.98 -11.08 -21.91
N LYS A 247 18.02 -12.41 -22.12
CA LYS A 247 19.05 -13.27 -21.58
C LYS A 247 20.46 -12.82 -21.95
N GLU A 248 20.66 -12.39 -23.19
CA GLU A 248 21.96 -11.96 -23.71
C GLU A 248 22.46 -10.71 -22.97
N ILE A 249 21.60 -9.71 -22.81
CA ILE A 249 21.93 -8.46 -22.10
C ILE A 249 22.23 -8.74 -20.63
N PHE A 250 21.41 -9.55 -19.96
CA PHE A 250 21.62 -9.91 -18.56
C PHE A 250 22.93 -10.70 -18.38
N THR A 251 23.22 -11.64 -19.29
CA THR A 251 24.46 -12.42 -19.28
C THR A 251 25.69 -11.53 -19.44
N GLU A 252 25.68 -10.60 -20.39
CA GLU A 252 26.78 -9.64 -20.60
C GLU A 252 27.01 -8.76 -19.37
N TRP A 253 25.93 -8.26 -18.76
CA TRP A 253 25.99 -7.48 -17.53
C TRP A 253 26.56 -8.29 -16.36
N LEU A 254 26.13 -9.55 -16.21
CA LEU A 254 26.58 -10.43 -15.16
C LEU A 254 28.07 -10.76 -15.31
N ILE A 255 28.53 -11.13 -16.51
CA ILE A 255 29.95 -11.41 -16.80
C ILE A 255 30.80 -10.15 -16.56
N LYS A 256 30.33 -8.98 -16.98
CA LYS A 256 31.05 -7.73 -16.74
C LYS A 256 31.22 -7.49 -15.24
N TRP A 257 30.16 -7.70 -14.45
CA TRP A 257 30.24 -7.54 -13.01
C TRP A 257 31.13 -8.60 -12.36
N ASP A 258 31.02 -9.85 -12.77
CA ASP A 258 31.86 -10.96 -12.27
C ASP A 258 33.35 -10.65 -12.40
N ASN A 259 33.78 -10.11 -13.55
CA ASN A 259 35.17 -9.68 -13.76
C ASN A 259 35.62 -8.51 -12.86
N GLU A 260 34.68 -7.73 -12.30
CA GLU A 260 34.96 -6.65 -11.35
C GLU A 260 35.01 -7.16 -9.90
N LEU A 261 34.51 -8.36 -9.63
CA LEU A 261 34.47 -8.95 -8.30
C LEU A 261 35.81 -9.61 -7.94
N HIS A 262 36.11 -9.58 -6.64
CA HIS A 262 37.28 -10.25 -6.06
C HIS A 262 36.89 -11.29 -5.00
N HIS A 263 35.59 -11.54 -4.85
CA HIS A 263 34.99 -12.40 -3.85
C HIS A 263 33.59 -12.82 -4.30
N ASP A 264 33.09 -13.91 -3.73
CA ASP A 264 31.78 -14.45 -4.04
C ASP A 264 30.65 -13.58 -3.46
N VAL A 265 29.65 -13.30 -4.30
CA VAL A 265 28.44 -12.56 -3.91
C VAL A 265 27.20 -13.43 -4.07
N LEU A 266 26.21 -13.17 -3.23
CA LEU A 266 24.86 -13.74 -3.36
C LEU A 266 23.98 -12.74 -4.10
N LEU A 267 23.60 -13.05 -5.34
CA LEU A 267 22.70 -12.22 -6.14
C LEU A 267 21.28 -12.80 -6.16
N LEU A 268 20.32 -12.01 -5.68
CA LEU A 268 18.89 -12.25 -5.82
C LEU A 268 18.35 -11.57 -7.07
N VAL A 269 17.55 -12.31 -7.83
CA VAL A 269 16.86 -11.85 -9.04
C VAL A 269 15.47 -12.45 -9.12
N ASP A 270 14.59 -11.79 -9.86
CA ASP A 270 13.26 -12.31 -10.15
C ASP A 270 13.33 -13.61 -10.97
N ASN A 271 12.33 -14.48 -10.77
CA ASN A 271 12.18 -15.71 -11.53
C ASN A 271 11.68 -15.42 -12.96
N CYS A 272 12.57 -14.91 -13.80
CA CYS A 272 12.31 -14.51 -15.18
C CYS A 272 13.18 -15.33 -16.13
N THR A 273 12.64 -15.68 -17.31
CA THR A 273 13.40 -16.43 -18.33
C THR A 273 14.65 -15.69 -18.81
N ALA A 274 14.67 -14.36 -18.74
CA ALA A 274 15.86 -13.56 -19.05
C ALA A 274 17.00 -13.78 -18.05
N HIS A 275 16.70 -14.20 -16.82
CA HIS A 275 17.69 -14.43 -15.77
C HIS A 275 18.24 -15.87 -15.78
N VAL A 276 17.67 -16.75 -16.61
CA VAL A 276 18.13 -18.15 -16.75
C VAL A 276 19.38 -18.19 -17.64
N VAL A 277 20.53 -17.93 -17.03
CA VAL A 277 21.84 -17.96 -17.70
C VAL A 277 22.46 -19.35 -17.64
N THR A 278 23.25 -19.68 -18.66
CA THR A 278 23.99 -20.96 -18.76
C THR A 278 25.49 -20.77 -18.51
N VAL A 279 25.90 -19.56 -18.15
CA VAL A 279 27.30 -19.21 -17.90
C VAL A 279 27.66 -19.54 -16.46
N LYS A 280 28.84 -20.13 -16.26
CA LYS A 280 29.45 -20.26 -14.93
C LYS A 280 30.30 -19.02 -14.69
N CYS A 281 29.84 -18.16 -13.79
CA CYS A 281 30.64 -17.09 -13.20
C CYS A 281 31.70 -17.72 -12.27
N THR A 282 32.89 -17.13 -12.20
CA THR A 282 34.09 -17.72 -11.57
C THR A 282 34.51 -17.00 -10.32
#